data_AF-A0A2N6ICK3-F1
#
_entry.id   AF-A0A2N6ICK3-F1
#
_cell.length_a   1.000
_cell.length_b   1.000
_cell.length_c   1.000
_cell.angle_alpha   90.00
_cell.angle_beta   90.00
_cell.angle_gamma   90.00
#
_symmetry.space_group_name_H-M   'P 1'
#
loop_
_entity.id
_entity.type
_entity.pdbx_description
1 polymer ?
#
loop_
_entity_poly.entity_id
_entity_poly.type
_entity_poly.pdbx_seq_one_letter_code
_entity_poly.pdbx_strand_id
1 'polypeptide(L)'
;MKQILPYISVGLAEGNRCIIVVEDYELFDFIEDFLGEEFDLAYEYRTSKERPGGEIITMFFPLGVAPEIIEASLANLPPAEVERVYNLNN
;
A
#
# COMPACT_ATOMS: atom_id res chain seq x y z
N MET A 1 -11.14 5.94 -3.46
CA MET A 1 -9.72 5.54 -3.50
C MET A 1 -9.02 6.39 -4.54
N LYS A 2 -7.78 6.79 -4.27
CA LYS A 2 -6.92 7.57 -5.16
C LYS A 2 -5.71 6.70 -5.49
N GLN A 3 -5.43 6.51 -6.77
CA GLN A 3 -4.24 5.79 -7.20
C GLN A 3 -3.02 6.71 -7.04
N ILE A 4 -2.01 6.26 -6.30
CA ILE A 4 -0.80 7.05 -5.98
C ILE A 4 0.39 6.56 -6.81
N LEU A 5 0.50 5.25 -6.98
CA LEU A 5 1.53 4.57 -7.77
C LEU A 5 0.87 3.45 -8.60
N PRO A 6 1.57 2.86 -9.58
CA PRO A 6 1.10 1.65 -10.24
C PRO A 6 0.72 0.58 -9.20
N TYR A 7 -0.45 -0.04 -9.37
CA TYR A 7 -0.95 -1.12 -8.50
C TYR A 7 -1.17 -0.76 -7.02
N ILE A 8 -1.03 0.52 -6.64
CA ILE A 8 -1.13 1.00 -5.25
C ILE A 8 -2.09 2.18 -5.17
N SER A 9 -3.13 2.02 -4.36
CA SER A 9 -4.14 3.04 -4.11
C SER A 9 -4.29 3.35 -2.63
N VAL A 10 -4.53 4.61 -2.30
CA VAL A 10 -4.81 5.07 -0.93
C VAL A 10 -6.27 5.49 -0.83
N GLY A 11 -6.88 5.27 0.33
CA GLY A 11 -8.26 5.68 0.54
C GLY A 11 -8.67 5.67 2.00
N LEU A 12 -9.98 5.79 2.20
CA LEU A 12 -10.63 5.71 3.49
C LEU A 12 -11.60 4.53 3.47
N ALA A 13 -11.54 3.69 4.51
CA ALA A 13 -12.53 2.66 4.81
C ALA A 13 -13.58 3.18 5.78
N GLU A 14 -14.48 2.28 6.23
CA GLU A 14 -15.47 2.58 7.26
C GLU A 14 -14.82 3.17 8.52
N GLY A 15 -15.49 4.13 9.14
CA GLY A 15 -14.96 4.82 10.32
C GLY A 15 -13.84 5.82 10.03
N ASN A 16 -13.67 6.24 8.76
CA ASN A 16 -12.64 7.21 8.34
C ASN A 16 -11.21 6.70 8.57
N ARG A 17 -11.03 5.37 8.55
CA ARG A 17 -9.72 4.74 8.70
C ARG A 17 -8.96 4.78 7.38
N CYS A 18 -7.70 5.24 7.41
CA CYS A 18 -6.83 5.22 6.24
C CYS A 18 -6.51 3.78 5.82
N ILE A 19 -6.58 3.51 4.51
CA ILE A 19 -6.22 2.24 3.90
C ILE A 19 -5.28 2.42 2.72
N ILE A 20 -4.43 1.43 2.51
CA ILE A 20 -3.71 1.21 1.26
C ILE A 20 -4.20 -0.09 0.65
N VAL A 21 -4.45 -0.09 -0.65
CA VAL A 21 -4.73 -1.28 -1.44
C VAL A 21 -3.58 -1.50 -2.39
N VAL A 22 -2.96 -2.67 -2.30
CA VAL A 22 -1.84 -3.11 -3.13
C VAL A 22 -2.26 -4.34 -3.92
N GLU A 23 -2.07 -4.31 -5.23
CA GLU A 23 -2.56 -5.36 -6.12
C GLU A 23 -1.49 -6.41 -6.50
N ASP A 24 -0.54 -6.67 -5.61
CA ASP A 24 0.47 -7.72 -5.76
C ASP A 24 1.11 -8.02 -4.39
N TYR A 25 1.53 -9.26 -4.17
CA TYR A 25 2.10 -9.70 -2.88
C TYR A 25 3.51 -9.17 -2.64
N GLU A 26 4.39 -9.17 -3.66
CA GLU A 26 5.77 -8.65 -3.50
C GLU A 26 5.75 -7.14 -3.36
N LEU A 27 4.88 -6.47 -4.11
CA LEU A 27 4.65 -5.04 -3.91
C LEU A 27 4.14 -4.75 -2.51
N PHE A 28 3.28 -5.61 -1.96
CA PHE A 28 2.80 -5.44 -0.60
C PHE A 28 3.96 -5.53 0.40
N ASP A 29 4.78 -6.59 0.34
CA ASP A 29 5.91 -6.78 1.27
C ASP A 29 6.88 -5.59 1.16
N PHE A 30 7.17 -5.14 -0.06
CA PHE A 30 8.00 -3.97 -0.30
C PHE A 30 7.42 -2.67 0.28
N ILE A 31 6.11 -2.44 0.14
CA ILE A 31 5.44 -1.24 0.67
C ILE A 31 5.31 -1.29 2.20
N GLU A 32 5.11 -2.48 2.77
CA GLU A 32 5.13 -2.71 4.22
C GLU A 32 6.50 -2.30 4.79
N ASP A 33 7.58 -2.81 4.22
CA ASP A 33 8.95 -2.49 4.64
C ASP A 33 9.25 -1.00 4.46
N PHE A 34 8.96 -0.43 3.28
CA PHE A 34 9.20 0.99 3.00
C PHE A 34 8.48 1.91 3.99
N LEU A 35 7.19 1.70 4.23
CA LEU A 35 6.42 2.55 5.15
C LEU A 35 6.81 2.33 6.61
N GLY A 36 7.05 1.08 7.01
CA GLY A 36 7.44 0.74 8.38
C GLY A 36 8.84 1.23 8.74
N GLU A 37 9.82 1.00 7.87
CA GLU A 37 11.22 1.29 8.15
C GLU A 37 11.59 2.75 7.89
N GLU A 38 11.12 3.36 6.79
CA GLU A 38 11.54 4.72 6.43
C GLU A 38 10.66 5.81 7.07
N PHE A 39 9.38 5.51 7.35
CA PHE A 39 8.40 6.50 7.80
C PHE A 39 7.77 6.20 9.17
N ASP A 40 8.11 5.07 9.81
CA ASP A 40 7.49 4.61 11.07
C ASP A 40 5.95 4.48 10.95
N LEU A 41 5.48 4.08 9.77
CA LEU A 41 4.06 3.94 9.44
C LEU A 41 3.67 2.46 9.36
N ALA A 42 3.45 1.84 10.52
CA ALA A 42 2.92 0.48 10.62
C ALA A 42 1.38 0.45 10.47
N TYR A 43 0.88 -0.55 9.75
CA TYR A 43 -0.56 -0.85 9.72
C TYR A 43 -0.97 -1.68 10.95
N GLU A 44 -2.25 -1.65 11.33
CA GLU A 44 -2.79 -2.43 12.45
C GLU A 44 -3.16 -3.86 12.04
N TYR A 45 -3.79 -4.01 10.88
CA TYR A 45 -4.13 -5.30 10.30
C TYR A 45 -4.26 -5.20 8.78
N ARG A 46 -4.22 -6.36 8.11
CA ARG A 46 -4.47 -6.46 6.67
C ARG A 46 -5.59 -7.43 6.37
N THR A 47 -6.25 -7.24 5.24
CA THR A 47 -7.10 -8.25 4.61
C THR A 47 -6.56 -8.56 3.23
N SER A 48 -6.93 -9.70 2.69
CA SER A 48 -6.53 -10.07 1.34
C SER A 48 -7.66 -10.74 0.57
N LYS A 49 -7.58 -10.66 -0.75
CA LYS A 49 -8.55 -11.21 -1.68
C LYS A 49 -7.82 -11.75 -2.91
N GLU A 50 -7.92 -13.05 -3.13
CA GLU A 50 -7.39 -13.70 -4.34
C GLU A 50 -8.07 -13.18 -5.62
N ARG A 51 -7.28 -13.13 -6.70
CA ARG A 51 -7.74 -12.86 -8.07
C ARG A 51 -6.99 -13.74 -9.08
N PRO A 52 -7.51 -13.96 -10.30
CA PRO A 52 -6.73 -14.55 -11.35
C PRO A 52 -5.46 -13.73 -11.60
N GLY A 53 -4.29 -14.35 -11.42
CA GLY A 53 -2.99 -13.68 -11.58
C GLY A 53 -2.48 -12.93 -10.35
N GLY A 54 -3.01 -13.17 -9.14
CA GLY A 54 -2.37 -12.67 -7.91
C GLY A 54 -3.33 -12.48 -6.73
N GLU A 55 -2.94 -11.61 -5.81
CA GLU A 55 -3.70 -11.27 -4.61
C GLU A 55 -3.82 -9.74 -4.50
N ILE A 56 -4.99 -9.26 -4.05
CA ILE A 56 -5.17 -7.86 -3.67
C ILE A 56 -5.15 -7.79 -2.15
N ILE A 57 -4.25 -6.98 -1.61
CA ILE A 57 -4.01 -6.85 -0.18
C ILE A 57 -4.44 -5.44 0.24
N THR A 58 -5.20 -5.34 1.32
CA THR A 58 -5.64 -4.07 1.89
C THR A 58 -5.05 -3.91 3.29
N MET A 59 -4.22 -2.89 3.47
CA MET A 59 -3.62 -2.50 4.75
C MET A 59 -4.52 -1.48 5.46
N PHE A 60 -4.77 -1.70 6.74
CA PHE A 60 -5.60 -0.83 7.57
C PHE A 60 -4.76 -0.15 8.63
N PHE A 61 -4.67 1.17 8.57
CA PHE A 61 -3.83 1.97 9.48
C PHE A 61 -4.58 2.38 10.76
N PRO A 62 -3.86 2.79 11.82
CA PRO A 62 -4.50 3.35 13.01
C PRO A 62 -5.37 4.56 12.68
N LEU A 63 -6.44 4.79 13.47
CA LEU A 63 -7.41 5.88 13.25
C LEU A 63 -6.79 7.30 13.30
N GLY A 64 -5.58 7.45 13.83
CA GLY A 64 -4.83 8.71 13.84
C GLY A 64 -4.02 8.98 12.57
N VAL A 65 -3.85 7.98 11.70
CA VAL A 65 -3.08 8.13 10.46
C VAL A 65 -3.97 8.74 9.38
N ALA A 66 -3.61 9.95 8.96
CA ALA A 66 -4.30 10.64 7.88
C ALA A 66 -3.84 10.10 6.51
N PRO A 67 -4.73 9.94 5.51
CA PRO A 67 -4.36 9.53 4.16
C PRO A 67 -3.25 10.37 3.55
N GLU A 68 -3.23 11.67 3.81
CA GLU A 68 -2.25 12.60 3.26
C GLU A 68 -0.82 12.28 3.72
N ILE A 69 -0.65 11.71 4.91
CA ILE A 69 0.66 11.28 5.42
C ILE A 69 1.15 10.08 4.61
N ILE A 70 0.26 9.13 4.35
CA ILE A 70 0.56 7.94 3.53
C ILE A 70 0.85 8.35 2.08
N GLU A 71 0.02 9.21 1.50
CA GLU A 71 0.21 9.72 0.15
C GLU A 71 1.54 10.46 0.00
N ALA A 72 1.91 11.29 0.98
CA ALA A 72 3.19 12.01 0.99
C ALA A 72 4.39 11.07 1.13
N SER A 73 4.25 10.00 1.93
CA SER A 73 5.30 8.99 2.11
C SER A 73 5.53 8.22 0.80
N LEU A 74 4.45 7.71 0.20
CA LEU A 74 4.48 7.00 -1.09
C LEU A 74 4.96 7.88 -2.25
N ALA A 75 4.77 9.20 -2.19
CA ALA A 75 5.27 10.11 -3.22
C ALA A 75 6.81 10.17 -3.30
N ASN A 76 7.53 9.72 -2.27
CA ASN A 76 8.99 9.60 -2.31
C ASN A 76 9.47 8.38 -3.09
N LEU A 77 8.56 7.45 -3.41
CA LEU A 77 8.91 6.21 -4.08
C LEU A 77 8.90 6.39 -5.61
N PRO A 78 9.99 6.07 -6.31
CA PRO A 78 10.02 6.16 -7.76
C PRO A 78 9.07 5.14 -8.42
N PRO A 79 8.19 5.55 -9.36
CA PRO A 79 7.32 4.61 -10.06
C PRO A 79 8.07 3.48 -10.78
N ALA A 80 9.29 3.75 -11.27
CA ALA A 80 10.14 2.74 -11.91
C ALA A 80 10.57 1.62 -10.95
N GLU A 81 10.69 1.92 -9.65
CA GLU A 81 11.01 0.93 -8.63
C GLU A 81 9.79 0.05 -8.32
N VAL A 82 8.59 0.64 -8.26
CA VAL A 82 7.33 -0.13 -8.16
C VAL A 82 7.23 -1.13 -9.30
N GLU A 83 7.39 -0.67 -10.53
CA GLU A 83 7.34 -1.56 -11.70
C GLU A 83 8.42 -2.64 -11.63
N ARG A 84 9.64 -2.31 -11.17
CA ARG A 84 10.71 -3.30 -11.01
C ARG A 84 10.32 -4.42 -10.03
N VAL A 85 9.75 -4.08 -8.88
CA VAL A 85 9.33 -5.06 -7.87
C VAL A 85 8.16 -5.90 -8.38
N TYR A 86 7.16 -5.26 -9.01
CA TYR A 86 6.01 -5.96 -9.60
C TYR A 86 6.42 -7.05 -10.60
N ASN A 87 7.42 -6.77 -11.46
CA ASN A 87 7.93 -7.68 -12.46
C ASN A 87 8.82 -8.81 -11.91
N LEU A 88 9.05 -8.89 -10.59
CA LEU A 88 9.77 -10.03 -10.00
C LEU A 88 8.91 -11.30 -10.01
N ASN A 89 7.59 -11.15 -9.93
CA ASN A 89 6.63 -12.25 -9.85
C ASN A 89 5.62 -12.30 -11.01
N ASN A 90 5.71 -11.40 -11.99
CA ASN A 90 4.82 -11.29 -13.15
C ASN A 90 5.62 -11.17 -14.46
#